data_AF-A0A453LCZ7-F1
#
_entry.id   AF-A0A453LCZ7-F1
#
_cell.length_a   1.000
_cell.length_b   1.000
_cell.length_c   1.000
_cell.angle_alpha   90.00
_cell.angle_beta   90.00
_cell.angle_gamma   90.00
#
_symmetry.space_group_name_H-M   'P 1'
#
loop_
_entity.id
_entity.type
_entity.pdbx_description
1 polymer ?
#
loop_
_entity_poly.entity_id
_entity_poly.type
_entity_poly.pdbx_seq_one_letter_code
_entity_poly.pdbx_strand_id
1 'polypeptide(L)'
;MLNMGFKDDVELILGKVEDVTKVQTLLFSATLPEWVKKLSMSFLKADRKTVDLVGNEKMKASASVKHLALPCNKAARSQIIPDIIKCYSHGGRTIIFTETKESASELSSLIPGSRALHGDIAQAQREVVIAGFRSGKFLVLVATNVAARGLDINDVQLIIQCEPPRDVEAYIHRSGRTGRAGNTGIAVMLFEPRYKFGVTRIERESGVKFEHISAPQPTDVAQSAGNEAAEAIASVSDSVIPVFRQQAEELLSNSSMSAVDLLAKALAKAVGYTDIKKRSLLSSMENHTTLHLQTGRPLYTPSFVISTLKRFMPEDRLSSLHGITLTTDGTSAVFDVPSAEVQDYIQGAENAAGVTIDEVKQLPALQEREQSRGNSGGSRFGGRGGGGRRFGGGGGGRFGGGGRGRGGGGGRFNRR
;
A
#
# COMPACT_ATOMS: atom_id res chain seq x y z
N MET A 1 -22.04 5.29 1.10
CA MET A 1 -22.73 6.56 0.78
C MET A 1 -24.22 6.39 0.99
N LEU A 2 -24.93 5.55 0.22
CA LEU A 2 -26.38 5.38 0.42
C LEU A 2 -26.78 4.69 1.74
N ASN A 3 -25.91 3.83 2.30
CA ASN A 3 -26.12 3.23 3.64
C ASN A 3 -25.66 4.11 4.82
N MET A 4 -25.19 5.35 4.58
CA MET A 4 -24.66 6.27 5.61
C MET A 4 -25.46 7.58 5.66
N GLY A 5 -26.80 7.50 5.61
CA GLY A 5 -27.70 8.65 5.75
C GLY A 5 -28.31 9.19 4.45
N PHE A 6 -27.71 8.91 3.29
CA PHE A 6 -28.26 9.37 1.99
C PHE A 6 -29.60 8.72 1.60
N LYS A 7 -29.93 7.55 2.18
CA LYS A 7 -31.20 6.88 1.91
C LYS A 7 -32.38 7.79 2.29
N ASP A 8 -32.33 8.39 3.47
CA ASP A 8 -33.41 9.22 3.99
C ASP A 8 -33.57 10.49 3.15
N ASP A 9 -32.45 11.08 2.70
CA ASP A 9 -32.46 12.22 1.77
C ASP A 9 -33.07 11.86 0.40
N VAL A 10 -32.74 10.68 -0.13
CA VAL A 10 -33.31 10.19 -1.40
C VAL A 10 -34.81 9.91 -1.23
N GLU A 11 -35.21 9.27 -0.14
CA GLU A 11 -36.61 9.01 0.18
C GLU A 11 -37.39 10.33 0.39
N LEU A 12 -36.77 11.33 1.00
CA LEU A 12 -37.34 12.66 1.18
C LEU A 12 -37.53 13.38 -0.17
N ILE A 13 -36.50 13.41 -1.02
CA ILE A 13 -36.56 14.06 -2.34
C ILE A 13 -37.61 13.38 -3.21
N LEU A 14 -37.59 12.05 -3.28
CA LEU A 14 -38.55 11.28 -4.08
C LEU A 14 -39.97 11.36 -3.49
N GLY A 15 -40.10 11.48 -2.17
CA GLY A 15 -41.39 11.67 -1.48
C GLY A 15 -42.01 13.06 -1.69
N LYS A 16 -41.25 14.04 -2.20
CA LYS A 16 -41.76 15.35 -2.61
C LYS A 16 -42.26 15.39 -4.05
N VAL A 17 -42.14 14.29 -4.79
CA VAL A 17 -42.70 14.19 -6.14
C VAL A 17 -44.21 13.98 -6.01
N GLU A 18 -44.98 15.04 -6.27
CA GLU A 18 -46.45 15.04 -6.15
C GLU A 18 -47.14 14.09 -7.14
N ASP A 19 -46.57 13.93 -8.34
CA ASP A 19 -47.10 13.06 -9.38
C ASP A 19 -46.00 12.20 -10.04
N VAL A 20 -45.87 10.98 -9.53
CA VAL A 20 -44.89 9.98 -10.01
C VAL A 20 -45.17 9.56 -11.46
N THR A 21 -46.39 9.76 -11.98
CA THR A 21 -46.71 9.41 -13.37
C THR A 21 -46.06 10.36 -14.38
N LYS A 22 -45.86 11.62 -13.98
CA LYS A 22 -45.30 12.69 -14.82
C LYS A 22 -43.77 12.75 -14.86
N VAL A 23 -43.10 11.99 -14.00
CA VAL A 23 -41.63 11.90 -13.99
C VAL A 23 -41.13 10.58 -14.58
N GLN A 24 -39.99 10.66 -15.25
CA GLN A 24 -39.21 9.50 -15.66
C GLN A 24 -38.11 9.27 -14.63
N THR A 25 -38.13 8.11 -13.98
CA THR A 25 -37.10 7.72 -13.01
C THR A 25 -36.16 6.71 -13.64
N LEU A 26 -34.86 7.03 -13.69
CA LEU A 26 -33.82 6.11 -14.12
C LEU A 26 -32.90 5.80 -12.94
N LEU A 27 -32.66 4.51 -12.68
CA LEU A 27 -31.74 4.05 -11.65
C LEU A 27 -30.57 3.34 -12.32
N PHE A 28 -29.37 3.87 -12.11
CA PHE A 28 -28.12 3.27 -12.56
C PHE A 28 -27.35 2.77 -11.34
N SER A 29 -26.97 1.49 -11.35
CA SER A 29 -26.15 0.93 -10.27
C SER A 29 -25.18 -0.11 -10.82
N ALA A 30 -23.92 -0.02 -10.37
CA ALA A 30 -22.91 -1.02 -10.69
C ALA A 30 -23.11 -2.33 -9.92
N THR A 31 -23.78 -2.28 -8.76
CA THR A 31 -24.14 -3.45 -7.95
C THR A 31 -25.60 -3.37 -7.49
N LEU A 32 -26.24 -4.51 -7.26
CA LEU A 32 -27.65 -4.58 -6.81
C LEU A 32 -27.78 -5.22 -5.42
N PRO A 33 -27.26 -4.57 -4.35
CA PRO A 33 -27.52 -5.02 -2.98
C PRO A 33 -29.01 -4.89 -2.64
N GLU A 34 -29.45 -5.62 -1.62
CA GLU A 34 -30.87 -5.76 -1.28
C GLU A 34 -31.59 -4.43 -1.06
N TRP A 35 -30.92 -3.43 -0.47
CA TRP A 35 -31.52 -2.12 -0.27
C TRP A 35 -31.71 -1.34 -1.58
N VAL A 36 -30.84 -1.50 -2.60
CA VAL A 36 -31.04 -0.90 -3.94
C VAL A 36 -32.22 -1.56 -4.61
N LYS A 37 -32.37 -2.88 -4.45
CA LYS A 37 -33.55 -3.60 -4.96
C LYS A 37 -34.83 -3.08 -4.31
N LYS A 38 -34.83 -2.87 -2.99
CA LYS A 38 -35.97 -2.28 -2.27
C LYS A 38 -36.28 -0.86 -2.75
N LEU A 39 -35.26 -0.01 -2.88
CA LEU A 39 -35.42 1.35 -3.38
C LEU A 39 -35.99 1.36 -4.81
N SER A 40 -35.47 0.47 -5.68
CA SER A 40 -35.97 0.36 -7.04
C SER A 40 -37.44 -0.07 -7.07
N MET A 41 -37.86 -0.98 -6.19
CA MET A 41 -39.26 -1.43 -6.06
C MET A 41 -40.18 -0.34 -5.52
N SER A 42 -39.71 0.50 -4.61
CA SER A 42 -40.54 1.56 -4.01
C SER A 42 -40.72 2.78 -4.89
N PHE A 43 -39.73 3.12 -5.72
CA PHE A 43 -39.70 4.42 -6.43
C PHE A 43 -39.65 4.34 -7.96
N LEU A 44 -39.46 3.16 -8.55
CA LEU A 44 -39.62 2.98 -10.00
C LEU A 44 -41.04 2.52 -10.32
N LYS A 45 -41.52 2.89 -11.51
CA LYS A 45 -42.82 2.46 -12.03
C LYS A 45 -42.88 0.94 -12.17
N ALA A 46 -44.07 0.36 -12.03
CA ALA A 46 -44.28 -1.09 -12.09
C ALA A 46 -43.89 -1.69 -13.45
N ASP A 47 -43.99 -0.91 -14.53
CA ASP A 47 -43.65 -1.28 -15.90
C ASP A 47 -42.17 -1.06 -16.26
N ARG A 48 -41.31 -0.78 -15.26
CA ARG A 48 -39.87 -0.55 -15.45
C ARG A 48 -39.23 -1.64 -16.29
N LYS A 49 -38.33 -1.22 -17.16
CA LYS A 49 -37.43 -2.13 -17.87
C LYS A 49 -36.13 -2.25 -17.07
N THR A 50 -35.76 -3.47 -16.73
CA THR A 50 -34.47 -3.78 -16.12
C THR A 50 -33.53 -4.25 -17.21
N VAL A 51 -32.41 -3.57 -17.36
CA VAL A 51 -31.30 -4.01 -18.21
C VAL A 51 -30.18 -4.47 -17.27
N ASP A 52 -29.97 -5.78 -17.21
CA ASP A 52 -28.87 -6.38 -16.44
C ASP A 52 -27.76 -6.79 -17.40
N LEU A 53 -26.63 -6.09 -17.31
CA LEU A 53 -25.45 -6.33 -18.15
C LEU A 53 -24.49 -7.36 -17.54
N VAL A 54 -24.71 -7.80 -16.30
CA VAL A 54 -23.83 -8.72 -15.55
C VAL A 54 -24.45 -10.12 -15.47
N GLY A 55 -25.79 -10.22 -15.46
CA GLY A 55 -26.50 -11.49 -15.42
C GLY A 55 -26.18 -12.31 -14.16
N ASN A 56 -26.02 -13.62 -14.30
CA ASN A 56 -25.66 -14.54 -13.21
C ASN A 56 -24.14 -14.67 -12.98
N GLU A 57 -23.32 -13.89 -13.68
CA GLU A 57 -21.87 -13.97 -13.51
C GLU A 57 -21.46 -13.48 -12.13
N LYS A 58 -20.62 -14.28 -11.45
CA LYS A 58 -20.04 -13.90 -10.16
C LYS A 58 -19.02 -12.77 -10.29
N MET A 59 -18.52 -12.50 -11.50
CA MET A 59 -17.55 -11.44 -11.77
C MET A 59 -18.25 -10.09 -11.83
N LYS A 60 -18.07 -9.31 -10.77
CA LYS A 60 -18.60 -7.93 -10.68
C LYS A 60 -17.57 -6.87 -11.11
N ALA A 61 -16.33 -7.29 -11.38
CA ALA A 61 -15.26 -6.41 -11.86
C ALA A 61 -15.00 -6.62 -13.36
N SER A 62 -14.44 -5.60 -14.02
CA SER A 62 -14.19 -5.64 -15.46
C SER A 62 -13.09 -6.64 -15.83
N ALA A 63 -13.35 -7.51 -16.81
CA ALA A 63 -12.37 -8.46 -17.34
C ALA A 63 -11.17 -7.79 -18.04
N SER A 64 -11.30 -6.53 -18.46
CA SER A 64 -10.22 -5.73 -19.05
C SER A 64 -9.15 -5.28 -18.04
N VAL A 65 -9.36 -5.54 -16.75
CA VAL A 65 -8.45 -5.12 -15.68
C VAL A 65 -7.64 -6.32 -15.19
N LYS A 66 -6.31 -6.20 -15.22
CA LYS A 66 -5.39 -7.13 -14.57
C LYS A 66 -5.33 -6.80 -13.07
N HIS A 67 -5.61 -7.78 -12.22
CA HIS A 67 -5.70 -7.61 -10.78
C HIS A 67 -4.50 -8.23 -10.08
N LEU A 68 -3.69 -7.41 -9.40
CA LEU A 68 -2.46 -7.80 -8.73
C LEU A 68 -2.61 -7.61 -7.21
N ALA A 69 -2.03 -8.50 -6.41
CA ALA A 69 -1.98 -8.38 -4.96
C ALA A 69 -0.54 -8.45 -4.47
N LEU A 70 -0.11 -7.45 -3.70
CA LEU A 70 1.28 -7.29 -3.26
C LEU A 70 1.35 -7.09 -1.73
N PRO A 71 2.04 -7.96 -0.99
CA PRO A 71 2.23 -7.79 0.44
C PRO A 71 3.17 -6.62 0.72
N CYS A 72 2.70 -5.60 1.45
CA CYS A 72 3.43 -4.35 1.68
C CYS A 72 3.09 -3.75 3.04
N ASN A 73 4.12 -3.51 3.87
CA ASN A 73 3.99 -2.80 5.12
C ASN A 73 3.78 -1.30 4.89
N LYS A 74 3.00 -0.64 5.77
CA LYS A 74 2.69 0.80 5.63
C LYS A 74 3.93 1.67 5.48
N ALA A 75 4.99 1.39 6.25
CA ALA A 75 6.24 2.14 6.22
C ALA A 75 7.00 2.05 4.88
N ALA A 76 6.84 0.95 4.13
CA ALA A 76 7.53 0.74 2.85
C ALA A 76 6.75 1.31 1.65
N ARG A 77 5.50 1.75 1.84
CA ARG A 77 4.61 2.18 0.74
C ARG A 77 5.18 3.36 -0.05
N SER A 78 5.75 4.36 0.62
CA SER A 78 6.33 5.53 -0.04
C SER A 78 7.52 5.19 -0.95
N GLN A 79 8.22 4.10 -0.66
CA GLN A 79 9.36 3.62 -1.46
C GLN A 79 8.89 2.68 -2.58
N ILE A 80 7.95 1.77 -2.31
CA ILE A 80 7.51 0.76 -3.26
C ILE A 80 6.54 1.32 -4.31
N ILE A 81 5.66 2.26 -3.95
CA ILE A 81 4.65 2.79 -4.87
C ILE A 81 5.27 3.45 -6.12
N PRO A 82 6.31 4.31 -6.01
CA PRO A 82 7.00 4.84 -7.18
C PRO A 82 7.50 3.76 -8.15
N ASP A 83 8.00 2.64 -7.62
CA ASP A 83 8.49 1.53 -8.44
C ASP A 83 7.34 0.77 -9.13
N ILE A 84 6.23 0.57 -8.43
CA ILE A 84 5.00 0.03 -9.03
C ILE A 84 4.53 0.95 -10.17
N ILE A 85 4.55 2.28 -9.98
CA ILE A 85 4.14 3.22 -11.02
C ILE A 85 5.04 3.08 -12.25
N LYS A 86 6.37 3.02 -12.08
CA LYS A 86 7.32 2.86 -13.18
C LYS A 86 7.15 1.53 -13.93
N CYS A 87 6.87 0.45 -13.23
CA CYS A 87 6.72 -0.88 -13.84
C CYS A 87 5.37 -1.08 -14.54
N TYR A 88 4.30 -0.44 -14.07
CA TYR A 88 2.93 -0.79 -14.49
C TYR A 88 2.14 0.35 -15.13
N SER A 89 2.51 1.62 -14.91
CA SER A 89 1.74 2.74 -15.49
C SER A 89 2.08 3.00 -16.96
N HIS A 90 3.29 2.65 -17.42
CA HIS A 90 3.79 2.90 -18.78
C HIS A 90 3.58 4.36 -19.21
N GLY A 91 3.96 5.31 -18.36
CA GLY A 91 3.75 6.76 -18.59
C GLY A 91 2.29 7.23 -18.49
N GLY A 92 1.36 6.32 -18.18
CA GLY A 92 -0.08 6.59 -18.06
C GLY A 92 -0.50 7.19 -16.72
N ARG A 93 -1.76 7.62 -16.65
CA ARG A 93 -2.32 8.20 -15.42
C ARG A 93 -2.50 7.12 -14.36
N THR A 94 -2.17 7.46 -13.11
CA THR A 94 -2.28 6.59 -11.95
C THR A 94 -3.15 7.22 -10.86
N ILE A 95 -4.07 6.43 -10.28
CA ILE A 95 -4.79 6.82 -9.07
C ILE A 95 -4.40 5.89 -7.91
N ILE A 96 -3.96 6.48 -6.81
CA ILE A 96 -3.62 5.81 -5.56
C ILE A 96 -4.75 6.05 -4.56
N PHE A 97 -5.40 4.99 -4.09
CA PHE A 97 -6.46 5.05 -3.09
C PHE A 97 -5.94 4.82 -1.68
N THR A 98 -6.29 5.73 -0.77
CA THR A 98 -6.07 5.62 0.68
C THR A 98 -7.40 5.69 1.44
N GLU A 99 -7.48 5.13 2.65
CA GLU A 99 -8.70 5.23 3.46
C GLU A 99 -8.87 6.61 4.11
N THR A 100 -7.79 7.21 4.60
CA THR A 100 -7.85 8.50 5.34
C THR A 100 -7.28 9.66 4.55
N LYS A 101 -7.75 10.87 4.88
CA LYS A 101 -7.28 12.13 4.30
C LYS A 101 -5.84 12.43 4.70
N GLU A 102 -5.46 12.09 5.92
CA GLU A 102 -4.11 12.28 6.44
C GLU A 102 -3.12 11.42 5.64
N SER A 103 -3.46 10.15 5.40
CA SER A 103 -2.62 9.26 4.57
C SER A 103 -2.58 9.70 3.11
N ALA A 104 -3.63 10.33 2.57
CA ALA A 104 -3.58 10.88 1.22
C ALA A 104 -2.57 12.04 1.12
N SER A 105 -2.60 12.96 2.09
CA SER A 105 -1.69 14.10 2.15
C SER A 105 -0.25 13.69 2.43
N GLU A 106 -0.03 12.80 3.40
CA GLU A 106 1.27 12.25 3.75
C GLU A 106 1.89 11.51 2.57
N LEU A 107 1.14 10.64 1.92
CA LEU A 107 1.68 9.89 0.79
C LEU A 107 1.95 10.80 -0.41
N SER A 108 1.10 11.81 -0.64
CA SER A 108 1.31 12.76 -1.73
C SER A 108 2.52 13.68 -1.50
N SER A 109 2.87 13.99 -0.25
CA SER A 109 4.09 14.78 0.03
C SER A 109 5.36 13.95 -0.17
N LEU A 110 5.29 12.63 0.03
CA LEU A 110 6.41 11.71 -0.14
C LEU A 110 6.63 11.28 -1.60
N ILE A 111 5.57 11.23 -2.42
CA ILE A 111 5.66 10.84 -3.84
C ILE A 111 5.80 12.10 -4.72
N PRO A 112 6.97 12.34 -5.34
CA PRO A 112 7.19 13.51 -6.18
C PRO A 112 6.20 13.56 -7.36
N GLY A 113 5.76 14.78 -7.70
CA GLY A 113 4.85 15.00 -8.83
C GLY A 113 3.40 14.53 -8.59
N SER A 114 3.08 13.99 -7.41
CA SER A 114 1.71 13.61 -7.07
C SER A 114 0.91 14.77 -6.49
N ARG A 115 -0.42 14.64 -6.51
CA ARG A 115 -1.36 15.56 -5.83
C ARG A 115 -2.39 14.78 -5.03
N ALA A 116 -2.70 15.26 -3.82
CA ALA A 116 -3.74 14.69 -2.98
C ALA A 116 -5.15 15.18 -3.39
N LEU A 117 -6.16 14.33 -3.15
CA LEU A 117 -7.57 14.64 -3.32
C LEU A 117 -8.41 14.03 -2.18
N HIS A 118 -8.87 14.86 -1.25
CA HIS A 118 -9.65 14.44 -0.09
C HIS A 118 -10.67 15.50 0.33
N GLY A 119 -11.50 15.20 1.34
CA GLY A 119 -12.62 16.06 1.78
C GLY A 119 -12.22 17.45 2.29
N ASP A 120 -11.06 17.58 2.92
CA ASP A 120 -10.59 18.89 3.42
C ASP A 120 -10.03 19.82 2.32
N ILE A 121 -9.93 19.37 1.06
CA ILE A 121 -9.50 20.24 -0.03
C ILE A 121 -10.65 21.16 -0.42
N ALA A 122 -10.39 22.48 -0.40
CA ALA A 122 -11.35 23.48 -0.83
C ALA A 122 -11.84 23.21 -2.27
N GLN A 123 -13.12 23.43 -2.53
CA GLN A 123 -13.75 23.08 -3.81
C GLN A 123 -13.02 23.69 -5.03
N ALA A 124 -12.59 24.96 -4.95
CA ALA A 124 -11.82 25.61 -6.02
C ALA A 124 -10.49 24.88 -6.30
N GLN A 125 -9.77 24.48 -5.25
CA GLN A 125 -8.52 23.72 -5.39
C GLN A 125 -8.79 22.31 -5.92
N ARG A 126 -9.90 21.67 -5.51
CA ARG A 126 -10.34 20.37 -6.01
C ARG A 126 -10.53 20.40 -7.53
N GLU A 127 -11.18 21.43 -8.06
CA GLU A 127 -11.38 21.61 -9.51
C GLU A 127 -10.05 21.78 -10.26
N VAL A 128 -9.12 22.56 -9.72
CA VAL A 128 -7.77 22.73 -10.29
C VAL A 128 -7.00 21.42 -10.33
N VAL A 129 -7.03 20.64 -9.24
CA VAL A 129 -6.36 19.33 -9.16
C VAL A 129 -6.94 18.37 -10.19
N ILE A 130 -8.27 18.27 -10.29
CA ILE A 130 -8.93 17.39 -11.25
C ILE A 130 -8.62 17.81 -12.70
N ALA A 131 -8.67 19.11 -13.00
CA ALA A 131 -8.34 19.63 -14.32
C ALA A 131 -6.87 19.37 -14.69
N GLY A 132 -5.95 19.55 -13.73
CA GLY A 132 -4.53 19.24 -13.90
C GLY A 132 -4.27 17.77 -14.19
N PHE A 133 -4.97 16.87 -13.48
CA PHE A 133 -4.87 15.44 -13.71
C PHE A 133 -5.42 15.03 -15.08
N ARG A 134 -6.59 15.54 -15.46
CA ARG A 134 -7.21 15.29 -16.78
C ARG A 134 -6.33 15.77 -17.93
N SER A 135 -5.75 16.97 -17.81
CA SER A 135 -4.85 17.53 -18.83
C SER A 135 -3.46 16.89 -18.85
N GLY A 136 -3.12 16.01 -17.89
CA GLY A 136 -1.80 15.37 -17.81
C GLY A 136 -0.70 16.28 -17.25
N LYS A 137 -1.03 17.43 -16.64
CA LYS A 137 -0.05 18.29 -15.94
C LYS A 137 0.69 17.53 -14.84
N PHE A 138 0.03 16.53 -14.27
CA PHE A 138 0.63 15.53 -13.42
C PHE A 138 -0.10 14.19 -13.64
N LEU A 139 0.63 13.09 -13.45
CA LEU A 139 0.15 11.76 -13.79
C LEU A 139 -0.26 10.92 -12.57
N VAL A 140 -0.02 11.40 -11.34
CA VAL A 140 -0.28 10.64 -10.12
C VAL A 140 -1.25 11.39 -9.19
N LEU A 141 -2.41 10.81 -8.94
CA LEU A 141 -3.42 11.33 -8.02
C LEU A 141 -3.56 10.43 -6.79
N VAL A 142 -3.35 10.97 -5.59
CA VAL A 142 -3.58 10.25 -4.33
C VAL A 142 -4.93 10.67 -3.76
N ALA A 143 -5.89 9.76 -3.62
CA ALA A 143 -7.26 10.13 -3.30
C ALA A 143 -7.92 9.21 -2.27
N THR A 144 -8.88 9.76 -1.51
CA THR A 144 -9.78 8.97 -0.67
C THR A 144 -11.02 8.52 -1.45
N ASN A 145 -11.69 7.49 -0.92
CA ASN A 145 -12.93 6.93 -1.48
C ASN A 145 -13.99 7.97 -1.82
N VAL A 146 -14.17 8.96 -0.95
CA VAL A 146 -15.21 9.99 -1.10
C VAL A 146 -14.84 10.96 -2.21
N ALA A 147 -13.57 11.35 -2.28
CA ALA A 147 -13.12 12.39 -3.19
C ALA A 147 -12.96 11.91 -4.64
N ALA A 148 -12.71 10.61 -4.82
CA ALA A 148 -12.53 9.98 -6.13
C ALA A 148 -13.82 9.48 -6.81
N ARG A 149 -14.96 9.48 -6.10
CA ARG A 149 -16.27 9.17 -6.69
C ARG A 149 -16.71 10.31 -7.60
N GLY A 150 -17.37 9.96 -8.71
CA GLY A 150 -17.86 10.94 -9.69
C GLY A 150 -16.76 11.62 -10.51
N LEU A 151 -15.49 11.20 -10.34
CA LEU A 151 -14.43 11.61 -11.24
C LEU A 151 -14.61 10.90 -12.58
N ASP A 152 -15.11 11.64 -13.56
CA ASP A 152 -15.06 11.25 -14.97
C ASP A 152 -13.64 11.51 -15.49
N ILE A 153 -12.75 10.56 -15.23
CA ILE A 153 -11.37 10.60 -15.71
C ILE A 153 -11.21 9.37 -16.60
N ASN A 154 -11.09 9.62 -17.89
CA ASN A 154 -10.78 8.60 -18.87
C ASN A 154 -9.27 8.29 -18.85
N ASP A 155 -8.92 7.10 -19.33
CA ASP A 155 -7.53 6.67 -19.52
C ASP A 155 -6.68 6.72 -18.24
N VAL A 156 -7.16 6.08 -17.18
CA VAL A 156 -6.31 5.72 -16.05
C VAL A 156 -5.71 4.36 -16.35
N GLN A 157 -4.40 4.24 -16.46
CA GLN A 157 -3.69 2.98 -16.75
C GLN A 157 -3.52 2.13 -15.49
N LEU A 158 -3.29 2.79 -14.34
CA LEU A 158 -2.94 2.11 -13.10
C LEU A 158 -3.78 2.58 -11.92
N ILE A 159 -4.34 1.63 -11.19
CA ILE A 159 -4.98 1.85 -9.90
C ILE A 159 -4.14 1.17 -8.83
N ILE A 160 -3.77 1.91 -7.79
CA ILE A 160 -3.10 1.36 -6.61
C ILE A 160 -4.03 1.53 -5.42
N GLN A 161 -4.33 0.45 -4.70
CA GLN A 161 -5.08 0.50 -3.46
C GLN A 161 -4.11 0.25 -2.32
N CYS A 162 -3.85 1.25 -1.49
CA CYS A 162 -2.84 1.15 -0.43
C CYS A 162 -3.21 0.11 0.65
N GLU A 163 -4.48 -0.26 0.74
CA GLU A 163 -4.98 -1.25 1.66
C GLU A 163 -6.24 -1.93 1.09
N PRO A 164 -6.56 -3.16 1.53
CA PRO A 164 -7.79 -3.82 1.15
C PRO A 164 -9.00 -2.99 1.59
N PRO A 165 -9.93 -2.63 0.69
CA PRO A 165 -11.14 -1.93 1.08
C PRO A 165 -12.01 -2.75 2.04
N ARG A 166 -12.79 -2.04 2.86
CA ARG A 166 -13.71 -2.66 3.83
C ARG A 166 -14.84 -3.47 3.20
N ASP A 167 -15.22 -3.13 1.98
CA ASP A 167 -16.28 -3.79 1.24
C ASP A 167 -15.85 -4.06 -0.21
N VAL A 168 -16.47 -5.07 -0.82
CA VAL A 168 -16.15 -5.52 -2.18
C VAL A 168 -16.60 -4.49 -3.22
N GLU A 169 -17.68 -3.76 -2.95
CA GLU A 169 -18.19 -2.70 -3.81
C GLU A 169 -17.17 -1.58 -4.00
N ALA A 170 -16.47 -1.17 -2.93
CA ALA A 170 -15.41 -0.19 -3.02
C ALA A 170 -14.25 -0.70 -3.89
N TYR A 171 -13.88 -1.99 -3.77
CA TYR A 171 -12.87 -2.58 -4.64
C TYR A 171 -13.25 -2.44 -6.12
N ILE A 172 -14.45 -2.90 -6.47
CA ILE A 172 -14.98 -2.88 -7.85
C ILE A 172 -15.04 -1.44 -8.39
N HIS A 173 -15.51 -0.49 -7.59
CA HIS A 173 -15.61 0.90 -8.03
C HIS A 173 -14.25 1.59 -8.23
N ARG A 174 -13.24 1.19 -7.44
CA ARG A 174 -11.86 1.70 -7.55
C ARG A 174 -11.17 1.11 -8.77
N SER A 175 -11.19 -0.21 -8.92
CA SER A 175 -10.57 -0.90 -10.07
C SER A 175 -11.26 -0.54 -11.38
N GLY A 176 -12.58 -0.33 -11.39
CA GLY A 176 -13.34 0.15 -12.56
C GLY A 176 -13.05 1.60 -12.99
N ARG A 177 -12.06 2.27 -12.39
CA ARG A 177 -11.52 3.55 -12.90
C ARG A 177 -10.50 3.33 -14.02
N THR A 178 -9.92 2.14 -14.12
CA THR A 178 -9.07 1.72 -15.23
C THR A 178 -9.80 0.74 -16.16
N GLY A 179 -9.19 0.36 -17.28
CA GLY A 179 -9.74 -0.62 -18.21
C GLY A 179 -11.03 -0.17 -18.93
N ARG A 180 -11.18 1.13 -19.19
CA ARG A 180 -12.37 1.74 -19.81
C ARG A 180 -12.23 1.86 -21.33
N ALA A 181 -13.37 1.96 -22.03
CA ALA A 181 -13.45 2.23 -23.47
C ALA A 181 -12.63 1.25 -24.35
N GLY A 182 -12.59 -0.04 -23.97
CA GLY A 182 -11.85 -1.08 -24.70
C GLY A 182 -10.36 -1.15 -24.36
N ASN A 183 -9.83 -0.22 -23.57
CA ASN A 183 -8.46 -0.28 -23.08
C ASN A 183 -8.32 -1.32 -21.95
N THR A 184 -7.11 -1.87 -21.80
CA THR A 184 -6.74 -2.67 -20.64
C THR A 184 -6.27 -1.77 -19.49
N GLY A 185 -6.33 -2.31 -18.28
CA GLY A 185 -5.97 -1.59 -17.07
C GLY A 185 -5.28 -2.48 -16.04
N ILE A 186 -4.54 -1.90 -15.11
CA ILE A 186 -3.90 -2.64 -14.01
C ILE A 186 -4.41 -2.11 -12.67
N ALA A 187 -4.82 -3.01 -11.78
CA ALA A 187 -5.22 -2.68 -10.42
C ALA A 187 -4.36 -3.47 -9.42
N VAL A 188 -3.49 -2.77 -8.69
CA VAL A 188 -2.62 -3.31 -7.66
C VAL A 188 -3.24 -3.07 -6.28
N MET A 189 -3.44 -4.14 -5.50
CA MET A 189 -3.82 -4.07 -4.10
C MET A 189 -2.62 -4.33 -3.21
N LEU A 190 -2.24 -3.33 -2.42
CA LEU A 190 -1.29 -3.48 -1.33
C LEU A 190 -2.00 -4.01 -0.09
N PHE A 191 -1.37 -4.93 0.64
CA PHE A 191 -1.92 -5.42 1.90
C PHE A 191 -0.81 -5.75 2.89
N GLU A 192 -1.04 -5.48 4.18
CA GLU A 192 -0.16 -6.03 5.22
C GLU A 192 -0.51 -7.51 5.44
N PRO A 193 0.43 -8.37 5.84
CA PRO A 193 0.17 -9.81 6.06
C PRO A 193 -1.04 -10.08 6.97
N ARG A 194 -1.24 -9.27 8.02
CA ARG A 194 -2.40 -9.34 8.92
C ARG A 194 -3.77 -9.16 8.23
N TYR A 195 -3.81 -8.55 7.06
CA TYR A 195 -5.02 -8.31 6.27
C TYR A 195 -5.22 -9.31 5.14
N LYS A 196 -4.46 -10.42 5.10
CA LYS A 196 -4.59 -11.48 4.08
C LYS A 196 -6.02 -12.00 3.93
N PHE A 197 -6.75 -12.17 5.04
CA PHE A 197 -8.16 -12.57 5.01
C PHE A 197 -9.06 -11.55 4.29
N GLY A 198 -8.74 -10.26 4.39
CA GLY A 198 -9.46 -9.20 3.67
C GLY A 198 -9.32 -9.33 2.16
N VAL A 199 -8.11 -9.67 1.69
CA VAL A 199 -7.82 -9.92 0.27
C VAL A 199 -8.61 -11.14 -0.23
N THR A 200 -8.53 -12.27 0.48
CA THR A 200 -9.26 -13.50 0.10
C THR A 200 -10.78 -13.30 0.08
N ARG A 201 -11.31 -12.50 1.01
CA ARG A 201 -12.73 -12.15 1.00
C ARG A 201 -13.11 -11.34 -0.24
N ILE A 202 -12.33 -10.32 -0.59
CA ILE A 202 -12.57 -9.51 -1.79
C ILE A 202 -12.48 -10.38 -3.05
N GLU A 203 -11.48 -11.26 -3.15
CA GLU A 203 -11.31 -12.20 -4.26
C GLU A 203 -12.58 -13.06 -4.46
N ARG A 204 -13.03 -13.70 -3.38
CA ARG A 204 -14.23 -14.55 -3.39
C ARG A 204 -15.52 -13.79 -3.73
N GLU A 205 -15.73 -12.62 -3.14
CA GLU A 205 -16.97 -11.86 -3.27
C GLU A 205 -17.06 -11.05 -4.58
N SER A 206 -15.92 -10.64 -5.14
CA SER A 206 -15.86 -9.91 -6.42
C SER A 206 -15.82 -10.85 -7.63
N GLY A 207 -15.44 -12.11 -7.42
CA GLY A 207 -15.20 -13.09 -8.48
C GLY A 207 -13.90 -12.86 -9.25
N VAL A 208 -13.10 -11.87 -8.86
CA VAL A 208 -11.77 -11.60 -9.43
C VAL A 208 -10.78 -12.65 -8.96
N LYS A 209 -9.79 -12.99 -9.79
CA LYS A 209 -8.61 -13.76 -9.38
C LYS A 209 -7.41 -12.82 -9.27
N PHE A 210 -6.81 -12.74 -8.09
CA PHE A 210 -5.60 -11.92 -7.90
C PHE A 210 -4.35 -12.70 -8.28
N GLU A 211 -3.48 -12.08 -9.07
CA GLU A 211 -2.11 -12.54 -9.23
C GLU A 211 -1.28 -12.00 -8.05
N HIS A 212 -0.80 -12.91 -7.20
CA HIS A 212 0.04 -12.54 -6.08
C HIS A 212 1.47 -12.31 -6.55
N ILE A 213 1.94 -11.08 -6.42
CA ILE A 213 3.28 -10.64 -6.87
C ILE A 213 4.12 -10.16 -5.69
N SER A 214 5.44 -10.17 -5.86
CA SER A 214 6.38 -9.54 -4.94
C SER A 214 6.59 -8.06 -5.28
N ALA A 215 7.28 -7.33 -4.40
CA ALA A 215 7.73 -5.98 -4.71
C ALA A 215 8.63 -5.97 -5.97
N PRO A 216 8.44 -5.00 -6.89
CA PRO A 216 9.34 -4.85 -8.04
C PRO A 216 10.79 -4.69 -7.57
N GLN A 217 11.68 -5.43 -8.21
CA GLN A 217 13.10 -5.31 -7.95
C GLN A 217 13.69 -4.11 -8.70
N PRO A 218 14.79 -3.53 -8.22
CA PRO A 218 15.46 -2.43 -8.90
C PRO A 218 15.78 -2.72 -10.38
N THR A 219 16.07 -3.98 -10.70
CA THR A 219 16.27 -4.47 -12.07
C THR A 219 15.01 -4.38 -12.91
N ASP A 220 13.85 -4.75 -12.36
CA ASP A 220 12.56 -4.68 -13.06
C ASP A 220 12.19 -3.23 -13.37
N VAL A 221 12.46 -2.34 -12.40
CA VAL A 221 12.23 -0.90 -12.56
C VAL A 221 13.16 -0.33 -13.63
N ALA A 222 14.45 -0.69 -13.60
CA ALA A 222 15.42 -0.24 -14.59
C ALA A 222 15.08 -0.76 -16.00
N GLN A 223 14.62 -2.00 -16.11
CA GLN A 223 14.18 -2.59 -17.39
C GLN A 223 12.95 -1.86 -17.94
N SER A 224 11.93 -1.61 -17.10
CA SER A 224 10.74 -0.85 -17.52
C SER A 224 11.11 0.54 -18.03
N ALA A 225 11.95 1.24 -17.28
CA ALA A 225 12.39 2.58 -17.65
C ALA A 225 13.29 2.58 -18.90
N GLY A 226 14.07 1.53 -19.11
CA GLY A 226 14.84 1.32 -20.33
C GLY A 226 13.95 1.13 -21.56
N ASN A 227 12.83 0.40 -21.44
CA ASN A 227 11.86 0.24 -22.52
C ASN A 227 11.21 1.58 -22.90
N GLU A 228 10.78 2.36 -21.91
CA GLU A 228 10.20 3.69 -22.13
C GLU A 228 11.20 4.63 -22.82
N ALA A 229 12.47 4.60 -22.42
CA ALA A 229 13.51 5.38 -23.09
C ALA A 229 13.80 4.89 -24.51
N ALA A 230 13.74 3.59 -24.77
CA ALA A 230 13.91 3.06 -26.12
C ALA A 230 12.78 3.53 -27.05
N GLU A 231 11.53 3.50 -26.58
CA GLU A 231 10.38 4.08 -27.31
C GLU A 231 10.54 5.58 -27.53
N ALA A 232 10.98 6.31 -26.50
CA ALA A 232 11.23 7.75 -26.61
C ALA A 232 12.31 8.05 -27.66
N ILE A 233 13.43 7.32 -27.67
CA ILE A 233 14.49 7.47 -28.68
C ILE A 233 13.96 7.13 -30.07
N ALA A 234 13.17 6.06 -30.22
CA ALA A 234 12.59 5.67 -31.50
C ALA A 234 11.60 6.72 -32.05
N SER A 235 10.99 7.53 -31.17
CA SER A 235 10.11 8.63 -31.56
C SER A 235 10.84 9.91 -31.98
N VAL A 236 12.16 10.00 -31.78
CA VAL A 236 12.95 11.17 -32.15
C VAL A 236 13.09 11.27 -33.67
N SER A 237 12.89 12.47 -34.21
CA SER A 237 13.01 12.74 -35.65
C SER A 237 14.43 12.51 -36.17
N ASP A 238 14.55 11.81 -37.30
CA ASP A 238 15.81 11.55 -38.01
C ASP A 238 16.61 12.82 -38.35
N SER A 239 15.96 13.99 -38.38
CA SER A 239 16.60 15.28 -38.60
C SER A 239 17.68 15.64 -37.57
N VAL A 240 17.67 15.03 -36.38
CA VAL A 240 18.70 15.27 -35.36
C VAL A 240 19.99 14.50 -35.66
N ILE A 241 19.93 13.43 -36.45
CA ILE A 241 21.06 12.51 -36.68
C ILE A 241 22.31 13.26 -37.19
N PRO A 242 22.24 14.16 -38.19
CA PRO A 242 23.43 14.86 -38.68
C PRO A 242 24.11 15.74 -37.63
N VAL A 243 23.35 16.27 -36.66
CA VAL A 243 23.86 17.17 -35.61
C VAL A 243 24.72 16.42 -34.59
N PHE A 244 24.36 15.16 -34.28
CA PHE A 244 25.03 14.35 -33.27
C PHE A 244 25.97 13.28 -33.84
N ARG A 245 26.02 13.13 -35.17
CA ARG A 245 26.77 12.06 -35.85
C ARG A 245 28.26 12.08 -35.47
N GLN A 246 28.89 13.26 -35.53
CA GLN A 246 30.32 13.38 -35.24
C GLN A 246 30.64 12.93 -33.80
N GLN A 247 29.86 13.38 -32.81
CA GLN A 247 30.08 13.02 -31.40
C GLN A 247 29.80 11.54 -31.15
N ALA A 248 28.83 10.94 -31.85
CA ALA A 248 28.55 9.52 -31.76
C ALA A 248 29.70 8.67 -32.34
N GLU A 249 30.28 9.08 -33.48
CA GLU A 249 31.43 8.43 -34.10
C GLU A 249 32.69 8.54 -33.23
N GLU A 250 32.97 9.71 -32.66
CA GLU A 250 34.09 9.92 -31.72
C GLU A 250 33.94 9.09 -30.45
N LEU A 251 32.71 8.94 -29.94
CA LEU A 251 32.44 8.09 -28.77
C LEU A 251 32.71 6.61 -29.07
N LEU A 252 32.32 6.15 -30.27
CA LEU A 252 32.58 4.79 -30.73
C LEU A 252 34.08 4.53 -30.92
N SER A 253 34.83 5.47 -31.51
CA SER A 253 36.26 5.29 -31.77
C SER A 253 37.12 5.32 -30.50
N ASN A 254 36.73 6.13 -29.52
CA ASN A 254 37.52 6.34 -28.29
C ASN A 254 37.20 5.33 -27.18
N SER A 255 36.15 4.53 -27.32
CA SER A 255 35.75 3.54 -26.32
C SER A 255 36.17 2.13 -26.73
N SER A 256 36.57 1.31 -25.77
CA SER A 256 36.83 -0.12 -25.97
C SER A 256 35.54 -0.96 -25.94
N MET A 257 34.38 -0.33 -25.95
CA MET A 257 33.07 -0.96 -25.74
C MET A 257 32.36 -1.20 -27.07
N SER A 258 31.44 -2.16 -27.10
CA SER A 258 30.59 -2.36 -28.29
C SER A 258 29.59 -1.21 -28.44
N ALA A 259 29.10 -0.98 -29.67
CA ALA A 259 28.06 0.00 -29.93
C ALA A 259 26.78 -0.26 -29.10
N VAL A 260 26.48 -1.53 -28.83
CA VAL A 260 25.33 -1.95 -28.01
C VAL A 260 25.53 -1.54 -26.55
N ASP A 261 26.74 -1.72 -26.00
CA ASP A 261 27.01 -1.34 -24.60
C ASP A 261 27.02 0.18 -24.41
N LEU A 262 27.50 0.93 -25.40
CA LEU A 262 27.39 2.40 -25.40
C LEU A 262 25.95 2.87 -25.49
N LEU A 263 25.14 2.24 -26.34
CA LEU A 263 23.71 2.55 -26.42
C LEU A 263 22.98 2.20 -25.13
N ALA A 264 23.33 1.09 -24.47
CA ALA A 264 22.81 0.73 -23.16
C ALA A 264 23.17 1.78 -22.09
N LYS A 265 24.41 2.28 -22.08
CA LYS A 265 24.82 3.39 -21.20
C LYS A 265 24.10 4.70 -21.52
N ALA A 266 23.88 5.00 -22.80
CA ALA A 266 23.13 6.18 -23.23
C ALA A 266 21.66 6.11 -22.77
N LEU A 267 21.00 4.96 -22.94
CA LEU A 267 19.66 4.69 -22.43
C LEU A 267 19.61 4.87 -20.91
N ALA A 268 20.52 4.23 -20.18
CA ALA A 268 20.61 4.38 -18.73
C ALA A 268 20.75 5.86 -18.33
N LYS A 269 21.66 6.59 -18.99
CA LYS A 269 21.89 8.01 -18.73
C LYS A 269 20.67 8.87 -19.05
N ALA A 270 19.94 8.60 -20.14
CA ALA A 270 18.75 9.33 -20.55
C ALA A 270 17.62 9.23 -19.51
N VAL A 271 17.48 8.05 -18.88
CA VAL A 271 16.52 7.79 -17.80
C VAL A 271 17.02 8.33 -16.45
N GLY A 272 18.31 8.68 -16.34
CA GLY A 272 18.95 9.13 -15.11
C GLY A 272 19.50 8.01 -14.23
N TYR A 273 19.61 6.78 -14.76
CA TYR A 273 20.33 5.69 -14.10
C TYR A 273 21.83 5.85 -14.33
N THR A 274 22.57 5.85 -13.22
CA THR A 274 24.04 5.76 -13.23
C THR A 274 24.53 4.43 -12.64
N ASP A 275 23.72 3.81 -11.79
CA ASP A 275 24.00 2.53 -11.14
C ASP A 275 22.68 1.85 -10.72
N ILE A 276 22.65 0.52 -10.65
CA ILE A 276 21.49 -0.26 -10.19
C ILE A 276 21.76 -0.68 -8.74
N LYS A 277 21.20 0.08 -7.80
CA LYS A 277 21.30 -0.23 -6.37
C LYS A 277 20.44 -1.45 -6.03
N LYS A 278 21.02 -2.46 -5.35
CA LYS A 278 20.30 -3.65 -4.86
C LYS A 278 19.32 -3.26 -3.73
N ARG A 279 18.22 -4.01 -3.61
CA ARG A 279 17.21 -3.85 -2.54
C ARG A 279 16.92 -5.20 -1.88
N SER A 280 16.67 -5.18 -0.58
CA SER A 280 16.35 -6.39 0.19
C SER A 280 14.96 -6.93 -0.19
N LEU A 281 14.86 -8.25 -0.33
CA LEU A 281 13.56 -8.93 -0.50
C LEU A 281 12.77 -9.01 0.80
N LEU A 282 13.45 -9.08 1.95
CA LEU A 282 12.85 -9.27 3.26
C LEU A 282 12.25 -7.98 3.83
N SER A 283 12.98 -6.87 3.76
CA SER A 283 12.62 -5.58 4.37
C SER A 283 12.34 -4.47 3.35
N SER A 284 12.63 -4.69 2.07
CA SER A 284 12.58 -3.65 1.03
C SER A 284 13.57 -2.48 1.25
N MET A 285 14.56 -2.62 2.14
CA MET A 285 15.60 -1.61 2.35
C MET A 285 16.55 -1.51 1.15
N GLU A 286 16.88 -0.28 0.75
CA GLU A 286 17.85 0.01 -0.30
C GLU A 286 19.30 -0.26 0.16
N ASN A 287 20.17 -0.63 -0.78
CA ASN A 287 21.56 -1.06 -0.56
C ASN A 287 21.69 -2.23 0.42
N HIS A 288 20.63 -3.03 0.56
CA HIS A 288 20.65 -4.26 1.32
C HIS A 288 20.28 -5.43 0.43
N THR A 289 20.80 -6.60 0.74
CA THR A 289 20.51 -7.85 0.05
C THR A 289 20.06 -8.87 1.07
N THR A 290 18.99 -9.60 0.77
CA THR A 290 18.54 -10.69 1.62
C THR A 290 19.36 -11.94 1.30
N LEU A 291 19.98 -12.51 2.32
CA LEU A 291 20.71 -13.76 2.27
C LEU A 291 19.91 -14.87 2.95
N HIS A 292 20.04 -16.10 2.43
CA HIS A 292 19.47 -17.30 3.03
C HIS A 292 20.59 -18.15 3.60
N LEU A 293 20.58 -18.28 4.92
CA LEU A 293 21.46 -19.17 5.67
C LEU A 293 20.77 -20.50 5.88
N GLN A 294 21.34 -21.55 5.31
CA GLN A 294 20.92 -22.91 5.62
C GLN A 294 21.93 -23.55 6.57
N THR A 295 21.40 -24.18 7.61
CA THR A 295 22.21 -24.89 8.58
C THR A 295 21.77 -26.34 8.60
N GLY A 296 22.70 -27.28 8.66
CA GLY A 296 22.37 -28.71 8.84
C GLY A 296 21.81 -29.06 10.23
N ARG A 297 21.39 -28.06 11.02
CA ARG A 297 20.94 -28.20 12.42
C ARG A 297 19.68 -27.37 12.66
N PRO A 298 18.84 -27.73 13.64
CA PRO A 298 17.66 -26.93 13.96
C PRO A 298 18.01 -25.53 14.49
N LEU A 299 17.35 -24.51 13.96
CA LEU A 299 17.38 -23.12 14.40
C LEU A 299 16.10 -22.81 15.18
N TYR A 300 16.21 -22.70 16.51
CA TYR A 300 15.05 -22.45 17.37
C TYR A 300 14.78 -20.96 17.60
N THR A 301 15.81 -20.12 17.52
CA THR A 301 15.68 -18.67 17.77
C THR A 301 16.56 -17.88 16.81
N PRO A 302 16.21 -16.62 16.49
CA PRO A 302 17.07 -15.74 15.69
C PRO A 302 18.50 -15.60 16.24
N SER A 303 18.69 -15.71 17.56
CA SER A 303 20.02 -15.65 18.18
C SER A 303 20.96 -16.78 17.73
N PHE A 304 20.42 -17.92 17.30
CA PHE A 304 21.21 -19.05 16.77
C PHE A 304 21.81 -18.72 15.40
N VAL A 305 21.17 -17.84 14.63
CA VAL A 305 21.71 -17.34 13.37
C VAL A 305 22.98 -16.53 13.66
N ILE A 306 22.90 -15.57 14.60
CA ILE A 306 24.04 -14.75 15.00
C ILE A 306 25.17 -15.63 15.55
N SER A 307 24.87 -16.60 16.41
CA SER A 307 25.89 -17.50 16.97
C SER A 307 26.53 -18.43 15.92
N THR A 308 25.80 -18.76 14.86
CA THR A 308 26.35 -19.52 13.73
C THR A 308 27.28 -18.65 12.89
N LEU A 309 26.86 -17.44 12.54
CA LEU A 309 27.66 -16.48 11.77
C LEU A 309 28.95 -16.08 12.52
N LYS A 310 28.91 -15.94 13.86
CA LYS A 310 30.09 -15.67 14.72
C LYS A 310 31.25 -16.67 14.53
N ARG A 311 30.99 -17.86 13.99
CA ARG A 311 32.02 -18.88 13.79
C ARG A 311 32.96 -18.57 12.63
N PHE A 312 32.52 -17.75 11.68
CA PHE A 312 33.24 -17.48 10.44
C PHE A 312 33.16 -16.01 9.98
N MET A 313 32.41 -15.15 10.69
CA MET A 313 32.31 -13.72 10.43
C MET A 313 32.80 -12.91 11.63
N PRO A 314 33.50 -11.78 11.40
CA PRO A 314 33.92 -10.88 12.47
C PRO A 314 32.72 -10.12 13.07
N GLU A 315 32.83 -9.69 14.33
CA GLU A 315 31.69 -9.12 15.09
C GLU A 315 31.15 -7.80 14.52
N ASP A 316 32.00 -7.01 13.88
CA ASP A 316 31.63 -5.76 13.22
C ASP A 316 30.61 -6.00 12.09
N ARG A 317 30.81 -7.05 11.28
CA ARG A 317 29.84 -7.45 10.24
C ARG A 317 28.52 -7.93 10.83
N LEU A 318 28.53 -8.55 12.01
CA LEU A 318 27.27 -9.02 12.61
C LEU A 318 26.38 -7.87 13.12
N SER A 319 26.96 -6.70 13.35
CA SER A 319 26.21 -5.52 13.78
C SER A 319 25.34 -4.91 12.67
N SER A 320 25.66 -5.18 11.40
CA SER A 320 24.92 -4.71 10.22
C SER A 320 23.73 -5.62 9.84
N LEU A 321 23.53 -6.74 10.55
CA LEU A 321 22.45 -7.68 10.28
C LEU A 321 21.08 -7.09 10.64
N HIS A 322 20.17 -7.13 9.68
CA HIS A 322 18.79 -6.69 9.87
C HIS A 322 17.78 -7.79 9.55
N GLY A 323 16.62 -7.73 10.20
CA GLY A 323 15.46 -8.52 9.79
C GLY A 323 15.53 -10.03 10.00
N ILE A 324 16.49 -10.59 10.77
CA ILE A 324 16.66 -12.05 10.93
C ILE A 324 15.32 -12.75 11.22
N THR A 325 14.92 -13.63 10.28
CA THR A 325 13.64 -14.34 10.30
C THR A 325 13.89 -15.81 9.95
N LEU A 326 13.39 -16.71 10.80
CA LEU A 326 13.51 -18.16 10.59
C LEU A 326 12.53 -18.63 9.51
N THR A 327 12.93 -19.63 8.74
CA THR A 327 12.07 -20.30 7.76
C THR A 327 11.22 -21.39 8.43
N THR A 328 10.12 -21.77 7.79
CA THR A 328 9.18 -22.78 8.32
C THR A 328 9.77 -24.18 8.41
N ASP A 329 10.87 -24.47 7.70
CA ASP A 329 11.60 -25.75 7.79
C ASP A 329 12.32 -25.94 9.14
N GLY A 330 12.52 -24.86 9.92
CA GLY A 330 13.21 -24.88 11.20
C GLY A 330 14.71 -25.12 11.12
N THR A 331 15.31 -25.14 9.92
CA THR A 331 16.75 -25.40 9.69
C THR A 331 17.45 -24.26 8.96
N SER A 332 16.71 -23.27 8.49
CA SER A 332 17.27 -22.12 7.79
C SER A 332 16.70 -20.78 8.29
N ALA A 333 17.31 -19.69 7.83
CA ALA A 333 16.90 -18.33 8.18
C ALA A 333 17.25 -17.37 7.04
N VAL A 334 16.49 -16.30 6.92
CA VAL A 334 16.81 -15.18 6.04
C VAL A 334 17.11 -13.93 6.85
N PHE A 335 18.02 -13.11 6.34
CA PHE A 335 18.39 -11.84 6.95
C PHE A 335 18.92 -10.88 5.91
N ASP A 336 18.92 -9.60 6.24
CA ASP A 336 19.43 -8.53 5.39
C ASP A 336 20.82 -8.11 5.83
N VAL A 337 21.69 -7.92 4.84
CA VAL A 337 23.02 -7.33 4.99
C VAL A 337 23.20 -6.19 4.00
N PRO A 338 24.09 -5.22 4.25
CA PRO A 338 24.49 -4.25 3.24
C PRO A 338 24.97 -4.96 1.97
N SER A 339 24.52 -4.51 0.80
CA SER A 339 24.83 -5.16 -0.48
C SER A 339 26.33 -5.18 -0.82
N ALA A 340 27.10 -4.25 -0.25
CA ALA A 340 28.56 -4.21 -0.38
C ALA A 340 29.27 -5.34 0.40
N GLU A 341 28.60 -5.93 1.40
CA GLU A 341 29.17 -6.94 2.29
C GLU A 341 28.78 -8.37 1.89
N VAL A 342 27.90 -8.55 0.90
CA VAL A 342 27.34 -9.86 0.51
C VAL A 342 28.42 -10.90 0.24
N GLN A 343 29.48 -10.54 -0.47
CA GLN A 343 30.55 -11.49 -0.80
C GLN A 343 31.31 -11.97 0.44
N ASP A 344 31.50 -11.12 1.45
CA ASP A 344 32.16 -11.50 2.70
C ASP A 344 31.38 -12.64 3.38
N TYR A 345 30.04 -12.59 3.38
CA TYR A 345 29.20 -13.64 3.97
C TYR A 345 29.24 -14.95 3.17
N ILE A 346 29.16 -14.87 1.83
CA ILE A 346 29.18 -16.06 0.97
C ILE A 346 30.54 -16.76 1.09
N GLN A 347 31.64 -16.00 0.97
CA GLN A 347 33.00 -16.54 1.09
C GLN A 347 33.29 -17.04 2.51
N GLY A 348 32.78 -16.36 3.55
CA GLY A 348 32.88 -16.83 4.93
C GLY A 348 32.19 -18.19 5.13
N ALA A 349 31.03 -18.38 4.50
CA ALA A 349 30.28 -19.64 4.59
C ALA A 349 30.94 -20.79 3.82
N GLU A 350 31.58 -20.54 2.67
CA GLU A 350 32.35 -21.55 1.94
C GLU A 350 33.45 -22.21 2.80
N ASN A 351 34.03 -21.43 3.72
CA ASN A 351 35.06 -21.89 4.65
C ASN A 351 34.50 -22.57 5.92
N ALA A 352 33.17 -22.59 6.09
CA ALA A 352 32.50 -23.08 7.29
C ALA A 352 31.80 -24.43 7.04
N ALA A 353 32.10 -25.44 7.87
CA ALA A 353 31.49 -26.76 7.72
C ALA A 353 30.01 -26.77 8.16
N GLY A 354 29.14 -27.29 7.28
CA GLY A 354 27.72 -27.57 7.57
C GLY A 354 26.79 -26.36 7.50
N VAL A 355 27.24 -25.31 6.81
CA VAL A 355 26.51 -24.05 6.59
C VAL A 355 26.61 -23.65 5.12
N THR A 356 25.52 -23.16 4.54
CA THR A 356 25.54 -22.50 3.22
C THR A 356 24.84 -21.16 3.31
N ILE A 357 25.34 -20.18 2.55
CA ILE A 357 24.75 -18.85 2.44
C ILE A 357 24.64 -18.49 0.95
N ASP A 358 23.42 -18.16 0.51
CA ASP A 358 23.13 -17.77 -0.87
C ASP A 358 22.29 -16.49 -0.93
N GLU A 359 22.42 -15.73 -2.03
CA GLU A 359 21.52 -14.61 -2.33
C GLU A 359 20.09 -15.11 -2.59
N VAL A 360 19.12 -14.54 -1.90
CA VAL A 360 17.71 -14.92 -2.08
C VAL A 360 17.19 -14.33 -3.37
N LYS A 361 16.71 -15.18 -4.29
CA LYS A 361 16.00 -14.76 -5.52
C LYS A 361 14.49 -14.67 -5.30
N GLN A 362 13.96 -15.51 -4.41
CA GLN A 362 12.55 -15.51 -4.01
C GLN A 362 12.47 -15.90 -2.53
N LEU A 363 11.68 -15.17 -1.74
CA LEU A 363 11.58 -15.44 -0.31
C LEU A 363 11.03 -16.84 -0.03
N PRO A 364 11.73 -17.67 0.78
CA PRO A 364 11.19 -18.93 1.27
C PRO A 364 10.04 -18.69 2.26
N ALA A 365 9.30 -19.75 2.59
CA ALA A 365 8.24 -19.65 3.60
C ALA A 365 8.83 -19.30 4.98
N LEU A 366 8.41 -18.18 5.54
CA LEU A 366 8.94 -17.63 6.80
C LEU A 366 8.02 -17.96 7.96
N GLN A 367 8.59 -18.23 9.13
CA GLN A 367 7.83 -18.33 10.37
C GLN A 367 7.19 -16.97 10.69
N GLU A 368 5.91 -16.99 11.05
CA GLU A 368 5.24 -15.79 11.52
C GLU A 368 5.88 -15.34 12.85
N ARG A 369 6.49 -14.15 12.87
CA ARG A 369 6.86 -13.52 14.13
C ARG A 369 5.58 -13.22 14.89
N GLU A 370 5.37 -13.86 16.04
CA GLU A 370 4.46 -13.31 17.04
C GLU A 370 4.94 -11.89 17.34
N GLN A 371 4.18 -10.89 16.88
CA GLN A 371 4.39 -9.52 17.32
C GLN A 371 4.16 -9.54 18.83
N SER A 372 5.26 -9.48 19.60
CA SER A 372 5.24 -9.33 21.04
C SER A 372 4.25 -8.22 21.36
N ARG A 373 3.10 -8.60 21.93
CA ARG A 373 2.09 -7.67 22.39
C ARG A 373 2.81 -6.72 23.34
N GLY A 374 2.95 -5.46 22.92
CA GLY A 374 3.56 -4.43 23.75
C GLY A 374 2.91 -4.47 25.13
N ASN A 375 3.69 -4.93 26.11
CA ASN A 375 3.28 -5.02 27.51
C ASN A 375 3.24 -3.58 28.07
N SER A 376 2.16 -2.88 27.75
CA SER A 376 1.78 -1.63 28.35
C SER A 376 1.16 -1.92 29.71
N GLY A 377 1.87 -1.50 30.76
CA GLY A 377 1.26 -1.11 32.03
C GLY A 377 1.31 -2.14 33.15
N GLY A 378 2.18 -1.89 34.14
CA GLY A 378 1.99 -2.47 35.47
C GLY A 378 3.25 -2.59 36.29
N SER A 379 3.85 -1.47 36.68
CA SER A 379 4.85 -1.39 37.75
C SER A 379 4.27 -2.00 39.04
N ARG A 380 4.50 -3.29 39.29
CA ARG A 380 4.39 -3.89 40.61
C ARG A 380 5.76 -3.86 41.26
N PHE A 381 5.98 -2.82 42.06
CA PHE A 381 7.03 -2.79 43.07
C PHE A 381 6.86 -4.00 44.00
N GLY A 382 7.67 -5.03 43.80
CA GLY A 382 7.85 -6.16 44.70
C GLY A 382 9.21 -6.08 45.37
N GLY A 383 9.33 -5.25 46.41
CA GLY A 383 10.51 -5.16 47.27
C GLY A 383 10.23 -5.82 48.63
N ARG A 384 10.82 -7.00 48.84
CA ARG A 384 10.92 -7.71 50.13
C ARG A 384 11.60 -6.83 51.19
N GLY A 385 11.14 -6.93 52.45
CA GLY A 385 12.03 -6.72 53.59
C GLY A 385 11.38 -6.34 54.92
N GLY A 386 10.91 -7.35 55.66
CA GLY A 386 11.19 -7.53 57.10
C GLY A 386 10.67 -6.53 58.15
N GLY A 387 9.99 -7.07 59.17
CA GLY A 387 10.10 -6.53 60.53
C GLY A 387 8.81 -6.33 61.31
N GLY A 388 8.42 -7.36 62.07
CA GLY A 388 8.21 -7.21 63.52
C GLY A 388 6.94 -6.52 64.06
N ARG A 389 6.13 -7.37 64.72
CA ARG A 389 5.51 -7.18 66.05
C ARG A 389 4.25 -6.28 66.19
N ARG A 390 3.18 -7.02 66.53
CA ARG A 390 2.31 -6.90 67.73
C ARG A 390 1.22 -5.82 67.82
N PHE A 391 0.14 -6.29 68.49
CA PHE A 391 -1.04 -5.64 69.07
C PHE A 391 -2.12 -5.22 68.05
N GLY A 392 -3.40 -5.58 68.18
CA GLY A 392 -4.14 -6.18 69.29
C GLY A 392 -5.38 -5.36 69.59
N GLY A 393 -6.57 -5.93 69.33
CA GLY A 393 -7.78 -5.72 70.16
C GLY A 393 -8.71 -4.55 69.87
N GLY A 394 -10.01 -4.87 69.84
CA GLY A 394 -11.15 -4.02 70.24
C GLY A 394 -11.62 -3.00 69.18
N GLY A 395 -12.89 -2.83 68.87
CA GLY A 395 -14.10 -3.03 69.67
C GLY A 395 -14.76 -1.66 69.96
N GLY A 396 -16.00 -1.46 69.48
CA GLY A 396 -16.84 -0.28 69.73
C GLY A 396 -16.66 0.82 68.69
N GLY A 397 -17.66 1.33 67.96
CA GLY A 397 -19.08 1.46 68.24
C GLY A 397 -19.36 2.86 68.79
N ARG A 398 -20.02 3.73 67.99
CA ARG A 398 -21.12 4.64 68.36
C ARG A 398 -21.20 5.94 67.53
N PHE A 399 -22.44 6.20 67.06
CA PHE A 399 -23.15 7.47 66.86
C PHE A 399 -22.51 8.57 65.99
N GLY A 400 -23.23 9.31 65.14
CA GLY A 400 -24.66 9.45 64.91
C GLY A 400 -24.94 10.82 64.25
N GLY A 401 -26.08 10.92 63.53
CA GLY A 401 -26.72 12.18 63.09
C GLY A 401 -26.07 12.85 61.87
N GLY A 402 -26.73 13.09 60.73
CA GLY A 402 -28.13 13.46 60.53
C GLY A 402 -28.25 14.98 60.40
N GLY A 403 -28.64 15.50 59.24
CA GLY A 403 -29.04 16.91 59.12
C GLY A 403 -28.85 17.56 57.76
N ARG A 404 -29.85 17.42 56.88
CA ARG A 404 -30.11 18.36 55.77
C ARG A 404 -30.56 19.70 56.35
N GLY A 405 -30.24 20.83 55.72
CA GLY A 405 -30.91 22.10 56.07
C GLY A 405 -30.37 23.36 55.39
N ARG A 406 -31.21 23.93 54.52
CA ARG A 406 -31.06 25.20 53.77
C ARG A 406 -30.78 26.44 54.62
N GLY A 407 -30.07 27.39 54.01
CA GLY A 407 -30.17 28.84 54.22
C GLY A 407 -29.09 29.51 53.36
N GLY A 408 -29.31 30.46 52.46
CA GLY A 408 -30.38 31.46 52.37
C GLY A 408 -29.78 32.84 52.65
N GLY A 409 -29.24 33.52 51.63
CA GLY A 409 -28.79 34.91 51.69
C GLY A 409 -27.81 35.21 50.54
N GLY A 410 -27.97 36.19 49.65
CA GLY A 410 -28.91 37.30 49.61
C GLY A 410 -28.17 38.63 49.43
N GLY A 411 -27.79 38.95 48.18
CA GLY A 411 -27.37 40.30 47.74
C GLY A 411 -25.90 40.65 47.94
N ARG A 412 -25.31 41.63 47.26
CA ARG A 412 -25.76 42.59 46.24
C ARG A 412 -24.50 43.38 45.80
N PHE A 413 -24.56 44.00 44.62
CA PHE A 413 -23.68 45.05 44.04
C PHE A 413 -22.37 44.59 43.35
N ASN A 414 -21.98 44.92 42.11
CA ASN A 414 -22.38 45.79 40.97
C ASN A 414 -21.20 46.72 40.59
N ARG A 415 -21.10 47.02 39.28
CA ARG A 415 -20.24 47.98 38.57
C ARG A 415 -18.82 47.49 38.23
N ARG A 416 -18.33 47.62 37.00
CA ARG A 416 -18.84 48.27 35.79
C ARG A 416 -18.16 47.67 34.58
#